data_AF-A0A956V1R7-F1
#
_entry.id   AF-A0A956V1R7-F1
#
_cell.length_a   1.000
_cell.length_b   1.000
_cell.length_c   1.000
_cell.angle_alpha   90.00
_cell.angle_beta   90.00
_cell.angle_gamma   90.00
#
_symmetry.space_group_name_H-M   'P 1'
#
loop_
_entity.id
_entity.type
_entity.pdbx_description
1 polymer ?
#
loop_
_entity_poly.entity_id
_entity_poly.type
_entity_poly.pdbx_seq_one_letter_code
_entity_poly.pdbx_strand_id
1 'polypeptide(L)'
;MTFLRQLNERLARNDFLQMSLLFFGLLVATLAFTWPASEQIANNSFFSVAQVRLMALLLLALGFGSFELKQTRRQKLASLLALLTLSLTSMAFEVATYAVSFPQVPLYWTLLLGLIDPIAYFGIGIVLGFLLGLVRLTAVLPMAILALPIGFIFLDIPLGIPLFNPLTAIGQLSLAHLFLMTVFATLTLVYLLSPRKNAKL
;
A
#
# COMPACT_ATOMS: atom_id res chain seq x y z
N MET A 1 22.56 -2.41 17.51
CA MET A 1 22.01 -3.15 16.35
C MET A 1 22.09 -2.28 15.11
N THR A 2 22.59 -2.82 14.01
CA THR A 2 22.62 -2.14 12.69
C THR A 2 21.23 -2.12 12.08
N PHE A 3 20.93 -1.11 11.25
CA PHE A 3 19.63 -0.98 10.59
C PHE A 3 19.29 -2.18 9.69
N LEU A 4 20.27 -2.68 8.93
CA LEU A 4 20.13 -3.87 8.10
C LEU A 4 19.67 -5.09 8.89
N ARG A 5 20.14 -5.25 10.12
CA ARG A 5 19.70 -6.33 11.00
C ARG A 5 18.22 -6.17 11.40
N GLN A 6 17.75 -4.95 11.66
CA GLN A 6 16.34 -4.70 11.98
C GLN A 6 15.42 -4.99 10.79
N LEU A 7 15.86 -4.64 9.57
CA LEU A 7 15.14 -4.97 8.35
C LEU A 7 15.09 -6.49 8.14
N ASN A 8 16.23 -7.17 8.28
CA ASN A 8 16.29 -8.63 8.17
C ASN A 8 15.40 -9.32 9.22
N GLU A 9 15.46 -8.87 10.47
CA GLU A 9 14.60 -9.36 11.54
C GLU A 9 13.12 -9.13 11.20
N ARG A 10 12.76 -7.97 10.62
CA ARG A 10 11.38 -7.68 10.21
C ARG A 10 10.89 -8.61 9.09
N LEU A 11 11.71 -8.81 8.06
CA LEU A 11 11.41 -9.70 6.94
C LEU A 11 11.27 -11.16 7.41
N ALA A 12 12.06 -11.58 8.40
CA ALA A 12 12.04 -12.93 8.95
C ALA A 12 10.92 -13.19 9.98
N ARG A 13 10.14 -12.17 10.38
CA ARG A 13 9.06 -12.38 11.34
C ARG A 13 7.92 -13.17 10.71
N ASN A 14 7.37 -14.11 11.48
CA ASN A 14 6.25 -14.96 11.07
C ASN A 14 5.02 -14.16 10.61
N ASP A 15 4.69 -13.04 11.26
CA ASP A 15 3.55 -12.20 10.88
C ASP A 15 3.74 -11.63 9.46
N PHE A 16 4.93 -11.11 9.16
CA PHE A 16 5.26 -10.58 7.86
C PHE A 16 5.32 -11.67 6.78
N LEU A 17 5.88 -12.84 7.10
CA LEU A 17 5.93 -13.98 6.19
C LEU A 17 4.53 -14.50 5.83
N GLN A 18 3.63 -14.64 6.82
CA GLN A 18 2.25 -15.05 6.59
C GLN A 18 1.50 -14.04 5.72
N MET A 19 1.65 -12.75 6.01
CA MET A 19 1.03 -11.68 5.20
C MET A 19 1.59 -11.64 3.78
N SER A 20 2.89 -11.84 3.61
CA SER A 20 3.54 -11.90 2.29
C SER A 20 3.03 -13.11 1.50
N LEU A 21 2.91 -14.27 2.14
CA LEU A 21 2.39 -15.49 1.51
C LEU A 21 0.92 -15.33 1.11
N LEU A 22 0.09 -14.74 1.98
CA LEU A 22 -1.30 -14.42 1.66
C LEU A 22 -1.38 -13.45 0.47
N PHE A 23 -0.56 -12.41 0.48
CA PHE A 23 -0.50 -11.41 -0.57
C PHE A 23 -0.11 -12.03 -1.93
N PHE A 24 0.95 -12.83 -1.99
CA PHE A 24 1.34 -13.50 -3.24
C PHE A 24 0.34 -14.57 -3.65
N GLY A 25 -0.21 -15.34 -2.70
CA GLY A 25 -1.27 -16.31 -2.96
C GLY A 25 -2.50 -15.65 -3.57
N LEU A 26 -2.87 -14.47 -3.09
CA LEU A 26 -3.95 -13.66 -3.64
C LEU A 26 -3.65 -13.23 -5.08
N LEU A 27 -2.45 -12.74 -5.38
CA LEU A 27 -2.05 -12.37 -6.74
C LEU A 27 -2.06 -13.55 -7.71
N VAL A 28 -1.53 -14.71 -7.28
CA VAL A 28 -1.55 -15.94 -8.07
C VAL A 28 -2.98 -16.40 -8.32
N ALA A 29 -3.85 -16.37 -7.30
CA ALA A 29 -5.26 -16.71 -7.46
C ALA A 29 -5.96 -15.75 -8.44
N THR A 30 -5.79 -14.43 -8.28
CA THR A 30 -6.35 -13.44 -9.20
C THR A 30 -5.89 -13.68 -10.62
N LEU A 31 -4.59 -13.93 -10.82
CA LEU A 31 -4.05 -14.25 -12.14
C LEU A 31 -4.71 -15.51 -12.72
N ALA A 32 -4.78 -16.60 -11.94
CA ALA A 32 -5.38 -17.85 -12.38
C ALA A 32 -6.86 -17.72 -12.78
N PHE A 33 -7.63 -16.90 -12.07
CA PHE A 33 -9.06 -16.68 -12.37
C PHE A 33 -9.31 -15.68 -13.50
N THR A 34 -8.36 -14.80 -13.79
CA THR A 34 -8.53 -13.72 -14.78
C THR A 34 -7.78 -13.98 -16.08
N TRP A 35 -6.93 -15.02 -16.11
CA TRP A 35 -6.23 -15.43 -17.32
C TRP A 35 -7.24 -15.91 -18.39
N PRO A 36 -7.12 -15.46 -19.65
CA PRO A 36 -8.05 -15.86 -20.70
C PRO A 36 -7.89 -17.36 -20.99
N ALA A 37 -9.02 -18.08 -21.05
CA ALA A 37 -9.05 -19.50 -21.41
C ALA A 37 -8.90 -19.73 -22.94
N SER A 38 -8.97 -18.67 -23.74
CA SER A 38 -8.86 -18.69 -25.20
C SER A 38 -8.23 -17.41 -25.72
N GLU A 39 -7.39 -17.52 -26.75
CA GLU A 39 -6.76 -16.39 -27.44
C GLU A 39 -7.77 -15.44 -28.12
N GLN A 40 -9.02 -15.88 -28.30
CA GLN A 40 -10.08 -15.09 -28.91
C GLN A 40 -10.70 -14.06 -27.95
N ILE A 41 -10.44 -14.18 -26.64
CA ILE A 41 -10.98 -13.27 -25.62
C ILE A 41 -9.91 -12.23 -25.28
N ALA A 42 -10.28 -10.95 -25.32
CA ALA A 42 -9.40 -9.87 -24.91
C ALA A 42 -8.90 -10.09 -23.47
N ASN A 43 -7.58 -10.10 -23.29
CA ASN A 43 -6.97 -10.34 -21.99
C ASN A 43 -7.06 -9.08 -21.11
N ASN A 44 -7.97 -9.07 -20.15
CA ASN A 44 -8.12 -7.96 -19.20
C ASN A 44 -7.48 -8.23 -17.82
N SER A 45 -6.65 -9.28 -17.69
CA SER A 45 -6.05 -9.70 -16.42
C SER A 45 -5.21 -8.61 -15.73
N PHE A 46 -4.58 -7.72 -16.51
CA PHE A 46 -3.79 -6.61 -15.98
C PHE A 46 -4.55 -5.77 -14.96
N PHE A 47 -5.77 -5.32 -15.28
CA PHE A 47 -6.52 -4.43 -14.40
C PHE A 47 -6.90 -5.13 -13.09
N SER A 48 -7.31 -6.40 -13.16
CA SER A 48 -7.63 -7.18 -11.96
C SER A 48 -6.41 -7.40 -11.07
N VAL A 49 -5.27 -7.78 -11.66
CA VAL A 49 -4.03 -8.00 -10.91
C VAL A 49 -3.51 -6.70 -10.30
N ALA A 50 -3.48 -5.60 -11.05
CA ALA A 50 -3.04 -4.29 -10.55
C ALA A 50 -3.95 -3.77 -9.42
N GLN A 51 -5.28 -3.90 -9.56
CA GLN A 51 -6.24 -3.50 -8.52
C GLN A 51 -6.06 -4.30 -7.24
N VAL A 52 -5.95 -5.63 -7.34
CA VAL A 52 -5.74 -6.50 -6.19
C VAL A 52 -4.40 -6.20 -5.52
N ARG A 53 -3.33 -6.04 -6.30
CA ARG A 53 -2.00 -5.69 -5.80
C ARG A 53 -2.02 -4.39 -5.01
N LEU A 54 -2.54 -3.32 -5.58
CA LEU A 54 -2.54 -2.00 -4.94
C LEU A 54 -3.46 -1.95 -3.72
N MET A 55 -4.64 -2.59 -3.78
CA MET A 55 -5.54 -2.67 -2.62
C MET A 55 -4.91 -3.47 -1.47
N ALA A 56 -4.28 -4.61 -1.77
CA ALA A 56 -3.63 -5.41 -0.74
C ALA A 56 -2.42 -4.67 -0.13
N LEU A 57 -1.61 -4.00 -0.94
CA LEU A 57 -0.51 -3.15 -0.45
C LEU A 57 -1.02 -1.99 0.42
N LEU A 58 -2.11 -1.35 0.03
CA LEU A 58 -2.75 -0.29 0.81
C LEU A 58 -3.20 -0.81 2.18
N LEU A 59 -3.91 -1.94 2.22
CA LEU A 59 -4.39 -2.52 3.48
C LEU A 59 -3.23 -2.93 4.40
N LEU A 60 -2.17 -3.52 3.84
CA LEU A 60 -0.95 -3.83 4.58
C LEU A 60 -0.26 -2.55 5.08
N ALA A 61 -0.20 -1.49 4.29
CA ALA A 61 0.36 -0.20 4.68
C ALA A 61 -0.38 0.40 5.87
N LEU A 62 -1.71 0.50 5.78
CA LEU A 62 -2.58 0.99 6.86
C LEU A 62 -2.45 0.12 8.11
N GLY A 63 -2.46 -1.21 7.94
CA GLY A 63 -2.29 -2.17 9.01
C GLY A 63 -0.97 -1.99 9.74
N PHE A 64 0.15 -2.15 9.05
CA PHE A 64 1.46 -2.01 9.69
C PHE A 64 1.69 -0.61 10.28
N GLY A 65 1.28 0.46 9.58
CA GLY A 65 1.40 1.83 10.09
C GLY A 65 0.63 2.04 11.39
N SER A 66 -0.60 1.53 11.48
CA SER A 66 -1.45 1.72 12.66
C SER A 66 -1.06 0.87 13.86
N PHE A 67 -0.63 -0.39 13.66
CA PHE A 67 -0.21 -1.27 14.75
C PHE A 67 1.17 -0.94 15.32
N GLU A 68 2.01 -0.21 14.58
CA GLU A 68 3.39 0.08 15.00
C GLU A 68 3.55 1.36 15.83
N LEU A 69 2.46 1.96 16.32
CA LEU A 69 2.49 3.27 17.00
C LEU A 69 3.57 3.38 18.09
N LYS A 70 3.68 2.35 18.93
CA LYS A 70 4.58 2.27 20.09
C LYS A 70 6.02 1.87 19.73
N GLN A 71 6.26 1.45 18.48
CA GLN A 71 7.58 1.03 18.03
C GLN A 71 8.49 2.25 17.80
N THR A 72 9.79 2.01 17.82
CA THR A 72 10.78 3.05 17.51
C THR A 72 10.69 3.47 16.03
N ARG A 73 11.07 4.71 15.69
CA ARG A 73 11.09 5.19 14.30
C ARG A 73 11.88 4.29 13.35
N ARG A 74 13.00 3.72 13.83
CA ARG A 74 13.82 2.80 13.03
C ARG A 74 13.10 1.48 12.73
N GLN A 75 12.35 0.94 13.68
CA GLN A 75 11.51 -0.25 13.46
C GLN A 75 10.37 0.06 12.48
N LYS A 76 9.69 1.21 12.63
CA LYS A 76 8.68 1.67 11.67
C LYS A 76 9.25 1.78 10.25
N LEU A 77 10.45 2.35 10.12
CA LEU A 77 11.15 2.45 8.85
C LEU A 77 11.51 1.06 8.29
N ALA A 78 11.95 0.12 9.13
CA ALA A 78 12.22 -1.25 8.71
C ALA A 78 10.95 -1.95 8.19
N SER A 79 9.79 -1.74 8.81
CA SER A 79 8.51 -2.26 8.35
C SER A 79 8.04 -1.63 7.04
N LEU A 80 8.22 -0.32 6.89
CA LEU A 80 7.96 0.35 5.62
C LEU A 80 8.86 -0.21 4.50
N LEU A 81 10.15 -0.39 4.77
CA LEU A 81 11.06 -0.99 3.78
C LEU A 81 10.70 -2.44 3.46
N ALA A 82 10.28 -3.23 4.45
CA ALA A 82 9.79 -4.59 4.21
C ALA A 82 8.56 -4.58 3.28
N LEU A 83 7.62 -3.67 3.50
CA LEU A 83 6.47 -3.47 2.63
C LEU A 83 6.87 -3.00 1.22
N LEU A 84 7.88 -2.13 1.09
CA LEU A 84 8.40 -1.72 -0.21
C LEU A 84 9.10 -2.88 -0.95
N THR A 85 9.80 -3.77 -0.24
CA THR A 85 10.32 -5.01 -0.83
C THR A 85 9.18 -5.87 -1.38
N LEU A 86 8.06 -5.98 -0.66
CA LEU A 86 6.87 -6.70 -1.14
C LEU A 86 6.26 -6.02 -2.38
N SER A 87 6.20 -4.68 -2.38
CA SER A 87 5.73 -3.91 -3.53
C SER A 87 6.61 -4.13 -4.76
N LEU A 88 7.93 -4.07 -4.61
CA LEU A 88 8.89 -4.26 -5.71
C LEU A 88 8.84 -5.67 -6.27
N THR A 89 8.86 -6.68 -5.41
CA THR A 89 8.85 -8.09 -5.82
C THR A 89 7.55 -8.47 -6.53
N SER A 90 6.43 -7.84 -6.17
CA SER A 90 5.14 -8.06 -6.83
C SER A 90 4.95 -7.34 -8.16
N MET A 91 5.82 -6.40 -8.52
CA MET A 91 5.77 -5.73 -9.83
C MET A 91 5.86 -6.72 -10.99
N ALA A 92 6.54 -7.85 -10.81
CA ALA A 92 6.67 -8.88 -11.83
C ALA A 92 5.31 -9.39 -12.34
N PHE A 93 4.30 -9.48 -11.46
CA PHE A 93 2.94 -9.89 -11.84
C PHE A 93 2.26 -8.84 -12.74
N GLU A 94 2.40 -7.55 -12.39
CA GLU A 94 1.89 -6.45 -13.23
C GLU A 94 2.59 -6.41 -14.59
N VAL A 95 3.93 -6.52 -14.62
CA VAL A 95 4.70 -6.52 -15.87
C VAL A 95 4.29 -7.68 -16.78
N ALA A 96 4.14 -8.89 -16.21
CA ALA A 96 3.76 -10.07 -16.97
C ALA A 96 2.35 -9.96 -17.58
N THR A 97 1.39 -9.45 -16.81
CA THR A 97 0.02 -9.25 -17.30
C THR A 97 -0.12 -8.07 -18.26
N TYR A 98 0.62 -6.98 -18.03
CA TYR A 98 0.66 -5.81 -18.90
C TYR A 98 1.06 -6.17 -20.33
N ALA A 99 2.09 -7.01 -20.47
CA ALA A 99 2.63 -7.43 -21.76
C ALA A 99 1.61 -8.15 -22.66
N VAL A 100 0.58 -8.76 -22.06
CA VAL A 100 -0.45 -9.53 -22.78
C VAL A 100 -1.78 -8.78 -22.86
N SER A 101 -2.03 -7.82 -21.96
CA SER A 101 -3.29 -7.07 -21.89
C SER A 101 -3.35 -5.77 -22.70
N PHE A 102 -2.21 -5.23 -23.16
CA PHE A 102 -2.13 -3.97 -23.93
C PHE A 102 -3.05 -2.83 -23.43
N PRO A 103 -2.99 -2.48 -22.13
CA PRO A 103 -3.91 -1.49 -21.57
C PRO A 103 -3.58 -0.08 -22.06
N GLN A 104 -4.58 0.81 -22.02
CA GLN A 104 -4.42 2.22 -22.42
C GLN A 104 -3.60 3.05 -21.41
N VAL A 105 -3.52 2.58 -20.16
CA VAL A 105 -2.76 3.25 -19.10
C VAL A 105 -1.30 2.80 -19.19
N PRO A 106 -0.32 3.71 -19.11
CA PRO A 106 1.08 3.34 -19.21
C PRO A 106 1.57 2.58 -17.97
N LEU A 107 2.38 1.53 -18.16
CA LEU A 107 2.88 0.68 -17.06
C LEU A 107 3.59 1.45 -15.95
N TYR A 108 4.38 2.48 -16.30
CA TYR A 108 5.11 3.27 -15.30
C TYR A 108 4.18 3.89 -14.25
N TRP A 109 2.91 4.15 -14.61
CA TRP A 109 1.94 4.77 -13.72
C TRP A 109 1.57 3.85 -12.57
N THR A 110 1.17 2.60 -12.87
CA THR A 110 0.77 1.63 -11.82
C THR A 110 1.96 1.18 -10.98
N LEU A 111 3.15 1.07 -11.57
CA LEU A 111 4.38 0.79 -10.84
C LEU A 111 4.74 1.92 -9.86
N LEU A 112 4.59 3.17 -10.29
CA LEU A 112 4.85 4.35 -9.46
C LEU A 112 3.85 4.48 -8.31
N LEU A 113 2.54 4.27 -8.57
CA LEU A 113 1.53 4.19 -7.51
C LEU A 113 1.87 3.09 -6.49
N GLY A 114 2.32 1.93 -6.97
CA GLY A 114 2.77 0.83 -6.13
C GLY A 114 3.92 1.18 -5.19
N LEU A 115 4.66 2.26 -5.42
CA LEU A 115 5.74 2.72 -4.54
C LEU A 115 5.31 3.88 -3.65
N ILE A 116 4.56 4.84 -4.18
CA ILE A 116 4.17 6.06 -3.47
C ILE A 116 3.04 5.76 -2.49
N ASP A 117 2.01 5.03 -2.93
CA ASP A 117 0.80 4.79 -2.13
C ASP A 117 1.11 4.03 -0.85
N PRO A 118 1.92 2.94 -0.83
CA PRO A 118 2.24 2.27 0.42
C PRO A 118 2.93 3.18 1.43
N ILE A 119 3.76 4.14 0.99
CA ILE A 119 4.41 5.10 1.90
C ILE A 119 3.38 6.09 2.45
N ALA A 120 2.50 6.61 1.60
CA ALA A 120 1.43 7.52 2.00
C ALA A 120 0.47 6.85 3.00
N TYR A 121 -0.09 5.69 2.63
CA TYR A 121 -1.03 4.95 3.47
C TYR A 121 -0.39 4.40 4.74
N PHE A 122 0.91 4.10 4.76
CA PHE A 122 1.60 3.75 6.00
C PHE A 122 1.57 4.91 7.01
N GLY A 123 1.81 6.13 6.53
CA GLY A 123 1.68 7.35 7.36
C GLY A 123 0.25 7.59 7.83
N ILE A 124 -0.73 7.45 6.93
CA ILE A 124 -2.16 7.53 7.27
C ILE A 124 -2.52 6.50 8.33
N GLY A 125 -1.99 5.28 8.24
CA GLY A 125 -2.14 4.23 9.24
C GLY A 125 -1.61 4.66 10.61
N ILE A 126 -0.43 5.27 10.67
CA ILE A 126 0.12 5.81 11.94
C ILE A 126 -0.84 6.84 12.55
N VAL A 127 -1.34 7.77 11.73
CA VAL A 127 -2.30 8.79 12.20
C VAL A 127 -3.59 8.13 12.69
N LEU A 128 -4.11 7.14 11.96
CA LEU A 128 -5.31 6.39 12.34
C LEU A 128 -5.13 5.68 13.69
N GLY A 129 -4.02 4.97 13.88
CA GLY A 129 -3.70 4.30 15.14
C GLY A 129 -3.54 5.29 16.30
N PHE A 130 -2.99 6.47 16.03
CA PHE A 130 -2.87 7.55 17.02
C PHE A 130 -4.24 8.08 17.43
N LEU A 131 -5.08 8.47 16.46
CA LEU A 131 -6.42 9.01 16.72
C LEU A 131 -7.31 8.03 17.48
N LEU A 132 -7.33 6.75 17.08
CA LEU A 132 -8.08 5.72 17.79
C LEU A 132 -7.50 5.44 19.18
N GLY A 133 -6.17 5.57 19.35
CA GLY A 133 -5.51 5.51 20.64
C GLY A 133 -5.94 6.63 21.59
N LEU A 134 -6.10 7.86 21.08
CA LEU A 134 -6.58 9.01 21.87
C LEU A 134 -7.99 8.78 22.42
N VAL A 135 -8.88 8.21 21.60
CA VAL A 135 -10.28 7.95 21.97
C VAL A 135 -10.46 6.58 22.65
N ARG A 136 -9.37 5.82 22.87
CA ARG A 136 -9.37 4.46 23.46
C ARG A 136 -10.21 3.44 22.67
N LEU A 137 -10.36 3.63 21.37
CA LEU A 137 -11.10 2.77 20.44
C LEU A 137 -10.19 1.85 19.62
N THR A 138 -9.03 1.47 20.16
CA THR A 138 -8.05 0.63 19.45
C THR A 138 -8.60 -0.75 19.08
N ALA A 139 -9.63 -1.24 19.78
CA ALA A 139 -10.32 -2.48 19.43
C ALA A 139 -11.03 -2.42 18.06
N VAL A 140 -11.41 -1.23 17.60
CA VAL A 140 -12.10 -1.00 16.33
C VAL A 140 -11.11 -0.87 15.16
N LEU A 141 -9.79 -0.87 15.44
CA LEU A 141 -8.76 -0.62 14.43
C LEU A 141 -8.86 -1.53 13.19
N PRO A 142 -9.09 -2.86 13.30
CA PRO A 142 -9.27 -3.70 12.10
C PRO A 142 -10.44 -3.26 11.21
N MET A 143 -11.56 -2.86 11.82
CA MET A 143 -12.71 -2.34 11.07
C MET A 143 -12.40 -0.98 10.46
N ALA A 144 -11.66 -0.12 11.16
CA ALA A 144 -11.27 1.18 10.63
C ALA A 144 -10.31 1.06 9.43
N ILE A 145 -9.38 0.10 9.45
CA ILE A 145 -8.48 -0.18 8.32
C ILE A 145 -9.27 -0.56 7.07
N LEU A 146 -10.34 -1.37 7.21
CA LEU A 146 -11.20 -1.76 6.09
C LEU A 146 -12.17 -0.65 5.66
N ALA A 147 -12.68 0.13 6.61
CA ALA A 147 -13.63 1.20 6.34
C ALA A 147 -12.98 2.41 5.67
N LEU A 148 -11.69 2.66 5.92
CA LEU A 148 -11.00 3.85 5.43
C LEU A 148 -10.87 3.91 3.89
N PRO A 149 -10.46 2.83 3.17
CA PRO A 149 -10.52 2.79 1.72
C PRO A 149 -11.93 3.03 1.17
N ILE A 150 -12.95 2.47 1.83
CA ILE A 150 -14.35 2.66 1.45
C ILE A 150 -14.73 4.14 1.61
N GLY A 151 -14.39 4.74 2.76
CA GLY A 151 -14.60 6.17 3.01
C GLY A 151 -13.94 7.06 1.97
N PHE A 152 -12.71 6.73 1.54
CA PHE A 152 -12.01 7.42 0.47
C PHE A 152 -12.71 7.33 -0.88
N ILE A 153 -13.23 6.15 -1.24
CA ILE A 153 -14.06 5.98 -2.44
C ILE A 153 -15.29 6.88 -2.36
N PHE A 154 -15.99 6.90 -1.21
CA PHE A 154 -17.18 7.72 -1.03
C PHE A 154 -16.90 9.23 -1.02
N LEU A 155 -15.72 9.66 -0.53
CA LEU A 155 -15.32 11.07 -0.55
C LEU A 155 -14.98 11.56 -1.95
N ASP A 156 -14.43 10.71 -2.81
CA ASP A 156 -14.08 11.08 -4.19
C ASP A 156 -15.33 11.27 -5.08
N ILE A 157 -16.46 10.61 -4.78
CA ILE A 157 -17.72 10.73 -5.53
C ILE A 157 -18.25 12.17 -5.60
N PRO A 158 -18.52 12.86 -4.47
CA PRO A 158 -19.05 14.23 -4.50
C PRO A 158 -18.02 15.25 -5.01
N LEU A 159 -16.71 14.96 -4.87
CA LEU A 159 -15.66 15.84 -5.37
C LEU A 159 -15.49 15.74 -6.88
N GLY A 160 -15.96 14.65 -7.51
CA GLY A 160 -15.82 14.40 -8.95
C GLY A 160 -14.36 14.22 -9.41
N ILE A 161 -13.42 14.16 -8.47
CA ILE A 161 -11.98 14.06 -8.73
C ILE A 161 -11.44 12.91 -7.87
N PRO A 162 -10.73 11.94 -8.46
CA PRO A 162 -10.12 10.85 -7.71
C PRO A 162 -8.89 11.38 -6.96
N LEU A 163 -9.03 11.56 -5.65
CA LEU A 163 -7.97 12.05 -4.75
C LEU A 163 -7.40 10.92 -3.92
N PHE A 164 -8.24 10.12 -3.28
CA PHE A 164 -7.82 9.09 -2.33
C PHE A 164 -8.12 7.67 -2.79
N ASN A 165 -8.90 7.49 -3.86
CA ASN A 165 -9.28 6.19 -4.35
C ASN A 165 -8.19 5.59 -5.27
N PRO A 166 -7.49 4.53 -4.81
CA PRO A 166 -6.45 3.88 -5.61
C PRO A 166 -7.05 3.13 -6.82
N LEU A 167 -8.30 2.67 -6.73
CA LEU A 167 -8.93 1.87 -7.79
C LEU A 167 -9.19 2.72 -9.04
N THR A 168 -9.67 3.94 -8.86
CA THR A 168 -9.83 4.89 -9.97
C THR A 168 -8.49 5.35 -10.52
N ALA A 169 -7.47 5.50 -9.67
CA ALA A 169 -6.14 5.91 -10.12
C ALA A 169 -5.48 4.88 -11.05
N ILE A 170 -5.85 3.59 -10.98
CA ILE A 170 -5.34 2.56 -11.90
C ILE A 170 -5.93 2.69 -13.30
N GLY A 171 -7.21 3.07 -13.39
CA GLY A 171 -7.92 3.16 -14.66
C GLY A 171 -7.66 4.46 -15.42
N GLN A 172 -7.17 5.50 -14.75
CA GLN A 172 -6.95 6.81 -15.34
C GLN A 172 -5.80 7.58 -14.66
N LEU A 173 -5.08 8.36 -15.45
CA LEU A 173 -4.04 9.26 -14.97
C LEU A 173 -4.67 10.40 -14.14
N SER A 174 -4.48 10.36 -12.83
CA SER A 174 -4.91 11.42 -11.91
C SER A 174 -3.70 12.12 -11.30
N LEU A 175 -3.36 13.29 -11.84
CA LEU A 175 -2.29 14.13 -11.27
C LEU A 175 -2.63 14.61 -9.86
N ALA A 176 -3.91 14.81 -9.56
CA ALA A 176 -4.37 15.22 -8.24
C ALA A 176 -4.10 14.13 -7.19
N HIS A 177 -4.41 12.87 -7.51
CA HIS A 177 -4.10 11.72 -6.66
C HIS A 177 -2.58 11.60 -6.43
N LEU A 178 -1.81 11.63 -7.52
CA LEU A 178 -0.36 11.50 -7.45
C LEU A 178 0.26 12.62 -6.58
N PHE A 179 -0.16 13.87 -6.79
CA PHE A 179 0.34 15.00 -6.01
C PHE A 179 0.04 14.80 -4.52
N LEU A 180 -1.21 14.47 -4.19
CA LEU A 180 -1.64 14.27 -2.81
C LEU A 180 -0.91 13.11 -2.12
N MET A 181 -0.80 11.96 -2.79
CA MET A 181 -0.08 10.80 -2.25
C MET A 181 1.42 11.08 -2.12
N THR A 182 2.01 11.85 -3.04
CA THR A 182 3.41 12.30 -2.92
C THR A 182 3.61 13.20 -1.70
N VAL A 183 2.68 14.13 -1.43
CA VAL A 183 2.70 14.98 -0.23
C VAL A 183 2.64 14.10 1.03
N PHE A 184 1.69 13.18 1.11
CA PHE A 184 1.59 12.27 2.26
C PHE A 184 2.82 11.38 2.42
N ALA A 185 3.32 10.79 1.33
CA ALA A 185 4.52 9.97 1.36
C ALA A 185 5.74 10.77 1.85
N THR A 186 5.89 12.00 1.39
CA THR A 186 6.97 12.91 1.83
C THR A 186 6.84 13.21 3.32
N LEU A 187 5.63 13.53 3.81
CA LEU A 187 5.39 13.76 5.23
C LEU A 187 5.71 12.52 6.07
N THR A 188 5.32 11.32 5.61
CA THR A 188 5.66 10.05 6.27
C THR A 188 7.18 9.87 6.37
N LEU A 189 7.91 10.05 5.27
CA LEU A 189 9.36 9.90 5.25
C LEU A 189 10.04 10.94 6.13
N VAL A 190 9.63 12.20 6.08
CA VAL A 190 10.14 13.26 6.95
C VAL A 190 9.91 12.89 8.41
N TYR A 191 8.73 12.41 8.78
CA TYR A 191 8.44 11.97 10.15
C TYR A 191 9.35 10.82 10.60
N LEU A 192 9.55 9.81 9.75
CA LEU A 192 10.34 8.61 10.07
C LEU A 192 11.84 8.90 10.14
N LEU A 193 12.35 9.76 9.26
CA LEU A 193 13.77 10.09 9.14
C LEU A 193 14.21 11.25 10.04
N SER A 194 13.27 12.07 10.52
CA SER A 194 13.59 13.19 11.40
C SER A 194 14.34 12.72 12.64
N PRO A 195 15.47 13.36 13.01
CA PRO A 195 16.16 13.04 14.25
C PRO A 195 15.23 13.29 15.44
N ARG A 196 15.26 12.39 16.43
CA ARG A 196 14.58 12.62 17.70
C ARG A 196 15.32 13.76 18.38
N LYS A 197 14.78 14.98 18.36
CA LYS A 197 15.27 16.04 19.25
C LYS A 197 15.15 15.47 20.66
N ASN A 198 16.27 15.31 21.34
CA ASN A 198 16.30 14.89 22.73
C ASN A 198 15.54 15.96 23.52
N ALA A 199 14.27 15.71 23.80
CA ALA A 199 13.55 16.44 24.82
C ALA A 199 14.21 16.07 26.14
N LYS A 200 15.17 16.89 26.57
CA LYS A 200 15.52 17.01 27.97
C LYS A 200 14.26 17.56 28.64
N LEU A 201 13.49 16.69 29.27
CA LEU A 201 12.60 17.03 30.37
C LEU A 201 13.32 16.63 31.65
#